data_AF-A0A7J8ZWL6-F1
#
_entry.id   AF-A0A7J8ZWL6-F1
#
_cell.length_a   1.000
_cell.length_b   1.000
_cell.length_c   1.000
_cell.angle_alpha   90.00
_cell.angle_beta   90.00
_cell.angle_gamma   90.00
#
_symmetry.space_group_name_H-M   'P 1'
#
loop_
_entity.id
_entity.type
_entity.pdbx_description
1 polymer ?
#
loop_
_entity_poly.entity_id
_entity_poly.type
_entity_poly.pdbx_seq_one_letter_code
_entity_poly.pdbx_strand_id
1 'polypeptide(L)'
;MHPIIDRQKNHGMYFRVLAKGFHMFGGDHLHAGTIVGKLEGERDITLGFVDLLRNDFIEKDRSRGIYFTQDLVSMLGVLLVALGGIHVWYIPTLIEIFGDDFVLQFGGGTL
;
A
#
# COMPACT_ATOMS: atom_id res chain seq x y z
N MET A 1 12.57 -4.60 5.39
CA MET A 1 13.15 -3.77 6.47
C MET A 1 12.36 -2.50 6.77
N HIS A 2 11.37 -2.09 5.96
CA HIS A 2 10.62 -0.84 6.18
C HIS A 2 10.01 -0.67 7.60
N PRO A 3 9.55 -1.72 8.33
CA PRO A 3 8.96 -1.57 9.67
C PRO A 3 9.91 -1.01 10.73
N ILE A 4 11.22 -1.02 10.46
CA ILE A 4 12.22 -0.38 11.34
C ILE A 4 12.02 1.14 11.35
N ILE A 5 11.52 1.71 10.25
CA ILE A 5 11.46 3.16 10.03
C ILE A 5 10.01 3.67 10.06
N ASP A 6 9.02 2.86 9.67
CA ASP A 6 7.64 3.34 9.45
C ASP A 6 6.57 2.80 10.41
N ARG A 7 6.95 1.94 11.35
CA ARG A 7 6.00 1.31 12.30
C ARG A 7 5.59 2.23 13.45
N GLN A 8 6.53 3.00 14.00
CA GLN A 8 6.27 3.80 15.20
C GLN A 8 5.62 5.14 14.84
N LYS A 9 4.46 5.44 15.44
CA LYS A 9 3.71 6.68 15.16
C LYS A 9 4.43 7.95 15.66
N ASN A 10 5.33 7.82 16.63
CA ASN A 10 6.00 8.94 17.31
C ASN A 10 7.43 9.23 16.79
N HIS A 11 8.04 8.34 16.02
CA HIS A 11 9.39 8.53 15.47
C HIS A 11 9.59 7.69 14.21
N GLY A 12 10.23 8.28 13.20
CA GLY A 12 10.54 7.62 11.94
C GLY A 12 9.89 8.34 10.75
N MET A 13 9.54 7.58 9.72
CA MET A 13 8.96 8.10 8.49
C MET A 13 7.84 7.18 8.00
N TYR A 14 6.64 7.71 7.84
CA TYR A 14 5.49 6.92 7.38
C TYR A 14 5.72 6.26 6.01
N PHE A 15 5.21 5.05 5.84
CA PHE A 15 5.37 4.24 4.63
C PHE A 15 4.99 4.98 3.34
N ARG A 16 3.95 5.84 3.36
CA ARG A 16 3.55 6.67 2.21
C ARG A 16 4.69 7.50 1.61
N VAL A 17 5.66 7.93 2.42
CA VAL A 17 6.82 8.69 1.95
C VAL A 17 7.80 7.77 1.25
N LEU A 18 8.04 6.57 1.80
CA LEU A 18 8.85 5.52 1.16
C LEU A 18 8.21 5.06 -0.15
N ALA A 19 6.89 4.91 -0.18
CA ALA A 19 6.11 4.53 -1.36
C ALA A 19 6.27 5.54 -2.49
N LYS A 20 6.14 6.84 -2.21
CA LYS A 20 6.43 7.90 -3.20
C LYS A 20 7.87 7.84 -3.69
N GLY A 21 8.83 7.65 -2.77
CA GLY A 21 10.24 7.46 -3.12
C GLY A 21 10.44 6.30 -4.09
N PHE A 22 9.89 5.13 -3.77
CA PHE A 22 9.94 3.94 -4.61
C PHE A 22 9.31 4.15 -5.98
N HIS A 23 8.15 4.80 -6.03
CA HIS A 23 7.47 5.17 -7.26
C HIS A 23 8.38 6.03 -8.13
N MET A 24 8.95 7.11 -7.58
CA MET A 24 9.94 7.99 -8.24
C MET A 24 11.22 7.29 -8.68
N PHE A 25 11.63 6.21 -7.99
CA PHE A 25 12.74 5.36 -8.43
C PHE A 25 12.39 4.42 -9.59
N GLY A 26 11.13 4.39 -10.03
CA GLY A 26 10.68 3.63 -11.20
C GLY A 26 10.42 2.16 -10.93
N GLY A 27 10.00 1.80 -9.71
CA GLY A 27 9.66 0.42 -9.38
C GLY A 27 8.25 0.04 -9.85
N ASP A 28 8.10 -1.13 -10.48
CA ASP A 28 6.82 -1.57 -11.05
C ASP A 28 5.86 -2.14 -10.01
N HIS A 29 6.37 -2.88 -9.01
CA HIS A 29 5.56 -3.58 -7.99
C HIS A 29 6.03 -3.23 -6.57
N LEU A 30 5.09 -2.91 -5.67
CA LEU A 30 5.40 -2.60 -4.26
C LEU A 30 4.50 -3.36 -3.28
N HIS A 31 5.11 -3.90 -2.23
CA HIS A 31 4.38 -4.53 -1.14
C HIS A 31 3.65 -3.47 -0.31
N ALA A 32 2.32 -3.57 -0.23
CA ALA A 32 1.45 -2.57 0.39
C ALA A 32 0.77 -3.05 1.69
N GLY A 33 1.11 -4.25 2.16
CA GLY A 33 0.44 -4.90 3.29
C GLY A 33 -0.89 -5.52 2.88
N THR A 34 -1.61 -6.09 3.85
CA THR A 34 -2.86 -6.84 3.61
C THR A 34 -4.03 -6.39 4.46
N ILE A 35 -3.81 -5.59 5.51
CA ILE A 35 -4.79 -5.18 6.55
C ILE A 35 -5.32 -6.36 7.38
N VAL A 36 -5.75 -7.45 6.72
CA VAL A 36 -6.34 -8.65 7.32
C VAL A 36 -5.35 -9.78 7.57
N GLY A 37 -4.12 -9.65 7.07
CA GLY A 37 -3.07 -10.66 7.22
C GLY A 37 -2.31 -10.57 8.54
N LYS A 38 -1.16 -11.23 8.57
CA LYS A 38 -0.33 -11.34 9.79
C LYS A 38 0.37 -10.03 10.19
N LEU A 39 0.68 -9.18 9.22
CA LEU A 39 1.46 -7.97 9.43
C LEU A 39 0.54 -6.76 9.63
N GLU A 40 1.01 -5.80 10.43
CA GLU A 40 0.26 -4.58 10.75
C GLU A 40 -0.06 -3.74 9.50
N GLY A 41 -1.29 -3.22 9.45
CA GLY A 41 -1.75 -2.27 8.44
C GLY A 41 -3.11 -1.68 8.84
N GLU A 42 -3.18 -0.35 8.94
CA GLU A 42 -4.42 0.37 9.25
C GLU A 42 -5.15 0.70 7.94
N ARG A 43 -6.42 0.31 7.82
CA ARG A 43 -7.17 0.33 6.55
C ARG A 43 -7.10 1.68 5.83
N ASP A 44 -7.47 2.77 6.50
CA ASP A 44 -7.57 4.08 5.83
C ASP A 44 -6.20 4.65 5.43
N ILE A 45 -5.16 4.38 6.24
CA ILE A 45 -3.79 4.75 5.91
C ILE A 45 -3.28 3.93 4.71
N THR A 46 -3.60 2.64 4.67
CA THR A 46 -3.27 1.76 3.55
C THR A 46 -3.93 2.22 2.26
N LEU A 47 -5.22 2.52 2.29
CA LEU A 47 -5.94 3.07 1.13
C LEU A 47 -5.35 4.40 0.67
N GLY A 48 -4.90 5.25 1.60
CA GLY A 48 -4.22 6.50 1.24
C GLY A 48 -2.95 6.27 0.40
N PHE A 49 -2.05 5.38 0.81
CA PHE A 49 -0.84 5.12 0.02
C PHE A 49 -1.08 4.21 -1.19
N VAL A 50 -2.16 3.43 -1.22
CA VAL A 50 -2.64 2.74 -2.43
C VAL A 50 -2.99 3.76 -3.51
N ASP A 51 -3.77 4.79 -3.15
CA ASP A 51 -4.15 5.88 -4.06
C ASP A 51 -2.90 6.61 -4.59
N LEU A 52 -1.93 6.90 -3.72
CA LEU A 52 -0.67 7.55 -4.10
C LEU A 52 0.19 6.76 -5.09
N LEU A 53 0.02 5.44 -5.15
CA LEU A 53 0.81 4.56 -6.01
C LEU A 53 0.11 4.29 -7.35
N ARG A 54 -1.21 4.46 -7.42
CA ARG A 54 -2.01 4.07 -8.60
C ARG A 54 -2.58 5.26 -9.38
N ASN A 55 -3.02 6.29 -8.69
CA ASN A 55 -3.77 7.37 -9.31
C ASN A 55 -2.84 8.49 -9.74
N ASP A 56 -3.17 9.16 -10.85
CA ASP A 56 -2.37 10.28 -11.35
C ASP A 56 -2.52 11.54 -10.48
N PHE A 57 -3.68 11.71 -9.86
CA PHE A 57 -4.00 12.85 -9.01
C PHE A 57 -4.69 12.40 -7.73
N ILE A 58 -4.15 12.83 -6.59
CA ILE A 58 -4.64 12.48 -5.25
C ILE A 58 -4.88 13.75 -4.46
N GLU A 59 -6.13 13.99 -4.05
CA GLU A 59 -6.47 15.13 -3.21
C GLU A 59 -5.98 14.97 -1.76
N LYS A 60 -5.78 16.11 -1.10
CA LYS A 60 -5.51 16.13 0.33
C LYS A 60 -6.68 15.54 1.13
N ASP A 61 -6.44 14.41 1.77
CA ASP A 61 -7.35 13.77 2.72
C ASP A 61 -6.61 13.34 3.99
N ARG A 62 -6.83 14.08 5.08
CA ARG A 62 -6.19 13.76 6.37
C ARG A 62 -6.71 12.47 6.99
N SER A 63 -7.92 12.02 6.67
CA SER A 63 -8.48 10.76 7.21
C SER A 63 -7.71 9.54 6.71
N ARG A 64 -7.18 9.63 5.48
CA ARG A 64 -6.29 8.64 4.86
C ARG A 64 -4.80 8.94 5.04
N GLY A 65 -4.46 9.93 5.87
CA GLY A 65 -3.07 10.34 6.11
C GLY A 65 -2.40 11.04 4.92
N ILE A 66 -3.18 11.62 4.01
CA ILE A 66 -2.71 12.44 2.88
C ILE A 66 -2.73 13.92 3.28
N TYR A 67 -1.54 14.47 3.53
CA TYR A 67 -1.39 15.83 4.04
C TYR A 67 -1.31 16.89 2.93
N PHE A 68 -0.95 16.47 1.72
CA PHE A 68 -0.77 17.32 0.55
C PHE A 68 -1.43 16.67 -0.66
N THR A 69 -2.09 17.48 -1.48
CA THR A 69 -2.49 17.07 -2.83
C THR A 69 -1.25 16.67 -3.62
N GLN A 70 -1.32 15.56 -4.34
CA GLN A 70 -0.23 15.03 -5.14
C GLN A 70 -0.70 14.85 -6.58
N ASP A 71 -0.04 15.56 -7.49
CA ASP A 71 -0.13 15.34 -8.93
C ASP A 71 1.13 14.58 -9.37
N LEU A 72 0.97 13.53 -10.16
CA LEU A 72 2.02 12.67 -10.68
C LEU A 72 2.25 12.86 -12.19
N VAL A 73 1.47 13.73 -12.85
CA VAL A 73 1.72 14.21 -14.22
C VAL A 73 1.97 13.07 -15.21
N SER A 74 1.04 12.12 -15.26
CA SER A 74 1.04 10.93 -16.12
C SER A 74 2.15 9.92 -15.84
N MET A 75 2.73 9.94 -14.64
CA MET A 75 3.64 8.89 -14.21
C MET A 75 2.89 7.55 -14.08
N LEU A 76 3.46 6.48 -14.65
CA LEU A 76 2.86 5.14 -14.59
C LEU A 76 2.67 4.69 -13.14
N GLY A 77 1.49 4.13 -12.84
CA GLY A 77 1.20 3.58 -11.52
C GLY A 77 2.03 2.34 -11.17
N VAL A 78 2.11 2.04 -9.87
CA VAL A 78 2.79 0.89 -9.29
C VAL A 78 1.75 -0.17 -8.91
N LEU A 79 1.95 -1.41 -9.37
CA LEU A 79 1.08 -2.52 -9.00
C LEU A 79 1.32 -2.92 -7.55
N LEU A 80 0.25 -3.10 -6.79
CA LEU A 80 0.35 -3.40 -5.37
C LEU A 80 0.47 -4.90 -5.13
N VAL A 81 1.32 -5.29 -4.20
CA VAL A 81 1.47 -6.69 -3.77
C VAL A 81 0.90 -6.87 -2.37
N ALA A 82 -0.19 -7.64 -2.27
CA ALA A 82 -0.80 -8.07 -1.02
C ALA A 82 -0.14 -9.39 -0.56
N LEU A 83 0.70 -9.29 0.47
CA LEU A 83 1.46 -10.39 1.05
C LEU A 83 1.31 -10.43 2.57
N GLY A 84 1.27 -11.65 3.13
CA GLY A 84 1.66 -11.89 4.53
C GLY A 84 0.57 -12.58 5.34
N GLY A 85 0.70 -13.90 5.52
CA GLY A 85 -0.24 -14.69 6.34
C GLY A 85 -1.68 -14.73 5.80
N ILE A 86 -1.85 -14.60 4.49
CA ILE A 86 -3.15 -14.67 3.82
C ILE A 86 -3.43 -16.07 3.27
N HIS A 87 -4.71 -16.40 3.15
CA HIS A 87 -5.24 -17.66 2.61
C HIS A 87 -6.59 -17.41 1.93
N VAL A 88 -7.18 -18.43 1.31
CA VAL A 88 -8.34 -18.30 0.40
C VAL A 88 -9.53 -17.50 0.96
N TRP A 89 -9.80 -17.59 2.27
CA TRP A 89 -10.92 -16.89 2.90
C TRP A 89 -10.78 -15.36 2.91
N TYR A 90 -9.56 -14.84 2.75
CA TYR A 90 -9.33 -13.40 2.65
C TYR A 90 -9.51 -12.83 1.24
N ILE A 91 -9.67 -13.67 0.21
CA ILE A 91 -9.79 -13.21 -1.18
C ILE A 91 -10.91 -12.17 -1.37
N PRO A 92 -12.15 -12.39 -0.89
CA PRO A 92 -13.23 -11.42 -1.09
C PRO A 92 -12.89 -10.05 -0.51
N THR A 93 -12.33 -10.02 0.71
CA THR A 93 -11.96 -8.78 1.39
C THR A 93 -10.77 -8.09 0.72
N LEU A 94 -9.80 -8.85 0.22
CA LEU A 94 -8.65 -8.27 -0.49
C LEU A 94 -9.08 -7.64 -1.82
N ILE A 95 -10.01 -8.25 -2.55
CA ILE A 95 -10.61 -7.66 -3.76
C ILE A 95 -11.41 -6.40 -3.40
N GLU A 96 -12.18 -6.41 -2.32
CA GLU A 96 -12.90 -5.22 -1.85
C GLU A 96 -11.96 -4.05 -1.52
N ILE A 97 -10.79 -4.34 -0.93
CA ILE A 97 -9.81 -3.34 -0.53
C ILE A 97 -9.02 -2.82 -1.74
N PHE A 98 -8.50 -3.74 -2.57
CA PHE A 98 -7.48 -3.41 -3.58
C PHE A 98 -8.03 -3.37 -5.01
N GLY A 99 -9.29 -3.74 -5.26
CA GLY A 99 -9.85 -3.83 -6.61
C GLY A 99 -9.14 -4.89 -7.45
N ASP A 100 -9.02 -4.64 -8.75
CA ASP A 100 -8.48 -5.62 -9.70
C ASP A 100 -6.95 -5.47 -9.92
N ASP A 101 -6.40 -4.26 -9.77
CA ASP A 101 -5.02 -3.93 -10.13
C ASP A 101 -4.01 -4.26 -9.01
N PHE A 102 -3.95 -5.53 -8.61
CA PHE A 102 -3.02 -5.99 -7.59
C PHE A 102 -2.56 -7.44 -7.76
N VAL A 103 -1.49 -7.79 -7.06
CA VAL A 103 -0.94 -9.14 -6.98
C VAL A 103 -1.25 -9.72 -5.61
N LEU A 104 -1.83 -10.92 -5.59
CA LEU A 104 -1.97 -11.75 -4.40
C LEU A 104 -0.79 -12.71 -4.29
N GLN A 105 -0.07 -12.66 -3.17
CA GLN A 105 1.01 -13.61 -2.89
C GLN A 105 0.68 -14.54 -1.73
N PHE A 106 0.40 -15.80 -2.06
CA PHE A 106 0.15 -16.87 -1.10
C PHE A 106 1.40 -17.73 -0.92
N GLY A 107 2.13 -17.52 0.19
CA GLY A 107 3.25 -18.37 0.60
C GLY A 107 2.77 -19.66 1.28
N GLY A 108 2.78 -19.67 2.61
CA GLY A 108 2.22 -20.79 3.41
C GLY A 108 0.70 -20.99 3.28
N GLY A 109 0.00 -20.11 2.56
CA GLY A 109 -1.40 -20.35 2.16
C GLY A 109 -1.53 -21.28 0.95
N THR A 110 -0.41 -21.74 0.37
CA THR A 110 -0.35 -22.61 -0.81
C THR A 110 0.41 -23.91 -0.56
N LEU A 111 1.59 -23.83 0.10
CA LEU A 111 2.45 -24.98 0.43
C LEU A 111 1.89 -25.76 1.62
#